data_AF-A0A8D9EDH0-F1
#
_entry.id   AF-A0A8D9EDH0-F1
#
_cell.length_a   1.000
_cell.length_b   1.000
_cell.length_c   1.000
_cell.angle_alpha   90.00
_cell.angle_beta   90.00
_cell.angle_gamma   90.00
#
_symmetry.space_group_name_H-M   'P 1'
#
loop_
_entity.id
_entity.type
_entity.pdbx_description
1 polymer ?
#
loop_
_entity_poly.entity_id
_entity_poly.type
_entity_poly.pdbx_seq_one_letter_code
_entity_poly.pdbx_strand_id
1 'polypeptide(L)'
;MLDNVPLCDICFISGNPGEQEILVGKLHYREVQTALSLLQSGGNFLLKLFTMFESDTISLVYLLSCLFNSIDFYKPGSSKEGNSEVYVICRGFRKESVGECLDLNKAFDPVCQDRVILGRGDIPDEFLDKLYQGVLLFTEYQISAIERNITLFKQDIKSNPLDCARLDKLQTDIQELYLHNCRLKPIPDCDLIMSNTKNTLKQILTFDGRIENGAYKERLAKENLTLDQYIVEELSHIDVRCEDKPEMRCIDDLHRINFKEHIHLVKGKTLHSLQSSIFCLARLFKLLYEIRRERTDTNEIVTETEEQRKQRFLSRLISLNLPHNSTDTLILDLSSHCHLTHPNVYLSQLELLQLLIQTLATLPSQHSILLINIPLLTQFTVSTLVLLTGRLFEKVWFLLLHDSSSPSHSSHGILLHSLQRKDTEGILQHVADEYRTSLESSQNKECVLSVLPVTMLCEHPLLYKYVFEINCCVLKNHILSLIQSESPPET
;
A
#
# COMPACT_ATOMS: atom_id res chain seq x y z
N MET A 1 38.01 -2.51 -4.45
CA MET A 1 37.06 -3.16 -5.37
C MET A 1 36.54 -4.39 -4.68
N LEU A 2 35.27 -4.40 -4.29
CA LEU A 2 34.57 -5.58 -3.76
C LEU A 2 33.76 -6.15 -4.91
N ASP A 3 34.44 -6.71 -5.91
CA ASP A 3 33.75 -7.36 -7.03
C ASP A 3 33.43 -8.80 -6.59
N ASN A 4 32.15 -9.17 -6.70
CA ASN A 4 31.57 -10.47 -6.31
C ASN A 4 31.60 -10.81 -4.81
N VAL A 5 30.85 -10.05 -4.01
CA VAL A 5 30.45 -10.48 -2.66
C VAL A 5 29.01 -11.00 -2.73
N PRO A 6 28.75 -12.31 -2.52
CA PRO A 6 27.38 -12.77 -2.31
C PRO A 6 26.84 -12.10 -1.04
N LEU A 7 25.81 -11.27 -1.22
CA LEU A 7 25.02 -10.71 -0.13
C LEU A 7 23.94 -11.74 0.24
N CYS A 8 23.97 -12.23 1.47
CA CYS A 8 22.86 -12.96 2.06
C CYS A 8 22.15 -11.97 2.98
N ASP A 9 21.04 -11.39 2.52
CA ASP A 9 20.21 -10.47 3.31
C ASP A 9 18.78 -11.00 3.32
N ILE A 10 18.40 -11.65 4.43
CA ILE A 10 17.02 -11.97 4.73
C ILE A 10 16.51 -10.93 5.73
N CYS A 11 15.64 -10.03 5.26
CA CYS A 11 15.08 -8.99 6.11
C CYS A 11 14.03 -9.59 7.07
N PHE A 12 14.44 -9.93 8.30
CA PHE A 12 13.53 -10.30 9.38
C PHE A 12 13.11 -9.05 10.16
N ILE A 13 11.82 -8.70 10.10
CA ILE A 13 11.23 -7.62 10.91
C ILE A 13 10.61 -8.28 12.15
N SER A 14 11.28 -8.17 13.29
CA SER A 14 10.72 -8.64 14.56
C SER A 14 9.72 -7.62 15.14
N GLY A 15 8.68 -8.13 15.80
CA GLY A 15 7.77 -7.29 16.60
C GLY A 15 8.45 -6.68 17.83
N ASN A 16 9.50 -7.32 18.34
CA ASN A 16 10.28 -6.88 19.49
C ASN A 16 11.68 -6.39 19.05
N PRO A 17 11.93 -5.06 19.00
CA PRO A 17 13.21 -4.53 18.57
C PRO A 17 14.33 -4.70 19.62
N GLY A 18 14.01 -4.88 20.90
CA GLY A 18 15.01 -5.05 21.96
C GLY A 18 15.67 -6.43 21.96
N GLU A 19 14.96 -7.45 21.48
CA GLU A 19 15.40 -8.85 21.45
C GLU A 19 15.84 -9.28 20.03
N GLN A 20 16.14 -8.32 19.15
CA GLN A 20 16.36 -8.61 17.74
C GLN A 20 17.51 -9.60 17.54
N GLU A 21 18.61 -9.43 18.27
CA GLU A 21 19.79 -10.30 18.24
C GLU A 21 19.42 -11.78 18.51
N ILE A 22 18.74 -12.06 19.61
CA ILE A 22 18.32 -13.41 19.99
C ILE A 22 17.37 -14.03 18.94
N LEU A 23 16.46 -13.22 18.41
CA LEU A 23 15.45 -13.66 17.44
C LEU A 23 16.08 -14.03 16.09
N VAL A 24 17.05 -13.24 15.61
CA VAL A 24 17.70 -13.48 14.31
C VAL A 24 18.94 -14.37 14.39
N GLY A 25 19.44 -14.69 15.59
CA GLY A 25 20.65 -15.52 15.75
C GLY A 25 20.59 -16.84 14.97
N LYS A 26 19.44 -17.55 14.98
CA LYS A 26 19.25 -18.78 14.18
C LYS A 26 19.37 -18.54 12.68
N LEU A 27 18.90 -17.38 12.20
CA LEU A 27 18.99 -17.00 10.80
C LEU A 27 20.44 -16.72 10.42
N HIS A 28 21.17 -15.94 11.21
CA HIS A 28 22.59 -15.66 10.97
C HIS A 28 23.41 -16.94 10.86
N TYR A 29 23.15 -17.93 11.72
CA TYR A 29 23.81 -19.24 11.63
C TYR A 29 23.55 -19.94 10.29
N ARG A 30 22.31 -19.90 9.78
CA ARG A 30 21.95 -20.51 8.49
C ARG A 30 22.54 -19.75 7.30
N GLU A 31 22.60 -18.42 7.39
CA GLU A 31 23.25 -17.59 6.37
C GLU A 31 24.75 -17.87 6.30
N VAL A 32 25.43 -17.96 7.45
CA VAL A 32 26.86 -18.32 7.52
C VAL A 32 27.07 -19.73 6.99
N GLN A 33 26.27 -20.72 7.40
CA GLN A 33 26.37 -22.09 6.89
C GLN A 33 26.26 -22.13 5.36
N THR A 34 25.25 -21.44 4.82
CA THR A 34 24.99 -21.38 3.39
C THR A 34 26.16 -20.72 2.68
N ALA A 35 26.65 -19.59 3.19
CA ALA A 35 27.81 -18.91 2.64
C ALA A 35 29.06 -19.81 2.63
N LEU A 36 29.40 -20.45 3.74
CA LEU A 36 30.57 -21.35 3.83
C LEU A 36 30.49 -22.54 2.87
N SER A 37 29.28 -23.04 2.58
CA SER A 37 29.06 -24.14 1.63
C SER A 37 29.23 -23.73 0.16
N LEU A 38 28.92 -22.46 -0.16
CA LEU A 38 28.91 -21.93 -1.52
C LEU A 38 30.21 -21.20 -1.88
N LEU A 39 30.90 -20.63 -0.90
CA LEU A 39 32.10 -19.84 -1.13
C LEU A 39 33.27 -20.72 -1.61
N GLN A 40 33.94 -20.22 -2.64
CA GLN A 40 35.25 -20.72 -3.05
C GLN A 40 36.36 -20.15 -2.16
N SER A 41 37.52 -20.82 -2.15
CA SER A 41 38.70 -20.30 -1.46
C SER A 41 39.04 -18.89 -1.96
N GLY A 42 39.36 -17.98 -1.04
CA GLY A 42 39.57 -16.57 -1.33
C GLY A 42 38.29 -15.73 -1.50
N GLY A 43 37.10 -16.35 -1.42
CA GLY A 43 35.82 -15.65 -1.52
C GLY A 43 35.58 -14.65 -0.38
N ASN A 44 34.70 -13.68 -0.61
CA ASN A 44 34.31 -12.67 0.38
C ASN A 44 32.87 -12.92 0.82
N PHE A 45 32.53 -12.49 2.05
CA PHE A 45 31.21 -12.65 2.62
C PHE A 45 30.80 -11.39 3.38
N LEU A 46 29.54 -11.01 3.26
CA LEU A 46 28.97 -9.86 3.95
C LEU A 46 27.77 -10.34 4.78
N LEU A 47 27.85 -10.19 6.09
CA LEU A 47 26.79 -10.54 7.03
C LEU A 47 26.25 -9.28 7.69
N LYS A 48 24.94 -9.10 7.66
CA LYS A 48 24.27 -8.08 8.44
C LYS A 48 24.03 -8.62 9.86
N LEU A 49 24.40 -7.84 10.87
CA LEU A 49 24.18 -8.08 12.28
C LEU A 49 23.43 -6.90 12.91
N PHE A 50 23.03 -7.07 14.17
CA PHE A 50 22.44 -6.03 14.98
C PHE A 50 23.37 -5.72 16.16
N THR A 51 22.87 -5.84 17.39
CA THR A 51 23.73 -5.88 18.57
C THR A 51 24.59 -7.15 18.57
N MET A 52 25.66 -7.12 19.37
CA MET A 52 26.62 -8.22 19.53
C MET A 52 26.89 -8.43 21.02
N PHE A 53 25.83 -8.61 21.78
CA PHE A 53 25.87 -8.79 23.24
C PHE A 53 25.79 -10.26 23.63
N GLU A 54 25.18 -11.08 22.79
CA GLU A 54 24.91 -12.48 23.08
C GLU A 54 26.14 -13.35 22.78
N SER A 55 26.31 -14.38 23.62
CA SER A 55 27.46 -15.28 23.50
C SER A 55 27.48 -16.05 22.19
N ASP A 56 26.30 -16.31 21.60
CA ASP A 56 26.19 -16.96 20.30
C ASP A 56 26.68 -16.04 19.16
N THR A 57 26.29 -14.76 19.15
CA THR A 57 26.80 -13.78 18.19
C THR A 57 28.32 -13.62 18.31
N ILE A 58 28.85 -13.49 19.53
CA ILE A 58 30.29 -13.36 19.78
C ILE A 58 31.04 -14.61 19.27
N SER A 59 30.51 -15.80 19.58
CA SER A 59 31.06 -17.06 19.09
C SER A 59 31.06 -17.13 17.56
N LEU A 60 29.97 -16.70 16.90
CA LEU A 60 29.84 -16.72 15.45
C LEU A 60 30.83 -15.75 14.77
N VAL A 61 30.95 -14.54 15.30
CA VAL A 61 31.90 -13.54 14.78
C VAL A 61 33.34 -14.02 14.94
N TYR A 62 33.68 -14.61 16.09
CA TYR A 62 35.01 -15.18 16.29
C TYR A 62 35.29 -16.32 15.31
N LEU A 63 34.32 -17.21 15.09
CA LEU A 63 34.42 -18.24 14.06
C LEU A 63 34.71 -17.64 12.67
N LEU A 64 33.99 -16.59 12.28
CA LEU A 64 34.24 -15.90 11.02
C LEU A 64 35.68 -15.32 10.96
N SER A 65 36.22 -14.81 12.07
CA SER A 65 37.61 -14.37 12.13
C SER A 65 38.62 -15.50 11.89
N CYS A 66 38.28 -16.73 12.32
CA CYS A 66 39.09 -17.93 12.11
C CYS A 66 38.98 -18.48 10.68
N LEU A 67 37.88 -18.23 9.98
CA LEU A 67 37.63 -18.75 8.64
C LEU A 67 38.02 -17.78 7.50
N PHE A 68 38.29 -16.52 7.81
CA PHE A 68 38.61 -15.49 6.81
C PHE A 68 39.93 -14.78 7.12
N ASN A 69 40.61 -14.27 6.08
CA ASN A 69 41.87 -13.53 6.23
C ASN A 69 41.71 -12.25 7.05
N SER A 70 40.59 -11.55 6.87
CA SER A 70 40.24 -10.41 7.71
C SER A 70 38.73 -10.28 7.84
N ILE A 71 38.30 -9.69 8.96
CA ILE A 71 36.93 -9.25 9.18
C ILE A 71 36.94 -7.76 9.56
N ASP A 72 36.00 -6.99 9.01
CA ASP A 72 35.80 -5.59 9.38
C ASP A 72 34.34 -5.37 9.77
N PHE A 73 34.10 -4.47 10.72
CA PHE A 73 32.76 -4.00 11.04
C PHE A 73 32.49 -2.67 10.36
N TYR A 74 31.30 -2.53 9.77
CA TYR A 74 30.93 -1.33 9.03
C TYR A 74 29.45 -0.98 9.22
N LYS A 75 29.17 0.27 9.59
CA LYS A 75 27.81 0.84 9.57
C LYS A 75 27.71 1.82 8.40
N PRO A 76 27.13 1.44 7.25
CA PRO A 76 27.03 2.31 6.09
C PRO A 76 26.09 3.49 6.39
N GLY A 77 26.36 4.66 5.80
CA GLY A 77 25.48 5.83 5.91
C GLY A 77 24.09 5.64 5.28
N SER A 78 23.91 4.61 4.46
CA SER A 78 22.60 4.18 3.94
C SER A 78 21.78 3.36 4.94
N SER A 79 22.39 2.87 6.03
CA SER A 79 21.67 2.26 7.15
C SER A 79 21.22 3.34 8.12
N LYS A 80 20.02 3.21 8.70
CA LYS A 80 19.46 4.23 9.60
C LYS A 80 20.35 4.41 10.82
N GLU A 81 20.80 5.63 11.07
CA GLU A 81 21.77 5.91 12.14
C GLU A 81 21.32 5.45 13.54
N GLY A 82 20.03 5.56 13.86
CA GLY A 82 19.49 5.18 15.16
C GLY A 82 19.17 3.68 15.34
N ASN A 83 19.38 2.83 14.33
CA ASN A 83 19.19 1.38 14.48
C ASN A 83 20.48 0.68 14.95
N SER A 84 20.35 -0.57 15.37
CA SER A 84 21.50 -1.39 15.80
C SER A 84 22.19 -2.11 14.64
N GLU A 85 21.79 -1.86 13.38
CA GLU A 85 22.30 -2.58 12.22
C GLU A 85 23.77 -2.24 11.94
N VAL A 86 24.60 -3.28 11.85
CA VAL A 86 26.03 -3.23 11.55
C VAL A 86 26.37 -4.39 10.62
N TYR A 87 27.32 -4.22 9.71
CA TYR A 87 27.73 -5.26 8.77
C TYR A 87 29.11 -5.80 9.12
N VAL A 88 29.28 -7.12 9.08
CA VAL A 88 30.58 -7.80 9.14
C VAL A 88 31.01 -8.14 7.72
N ILE A 89 32.14 -7.57 7.31
CA ILE A 89 32.74 -7.78 6.00
C ILE A 89 33.90 -8.77 6.15
N CYS A 90 33.68 -10.02 5.76
CA CYS A 90 34.68 -11.08 5.80
C CYS A 90 35.39 -11.19 4.45
N ARG A 91 36.73 -11.19 4.44
CA ARG A 91 37.54 -11.22 3.20
C ARG A 91 38.49 -12.38 3.16
N GLY A 92 38.59 -13.03 2.00
CA GLY A 92 39.52 -14.11 1.74
C GLY A 92 39.21 -15.38 2.54
N PHE A 93 38.16 -16.09 2.14
CA PHE A 93 37.72 -17.33 2.77
C PHE A 93 38.79 -18.43 2.74
N ARG A 94 39.16 -18.98 3.91
CA ARG A 94 40.11 -20.07 4.08
C ARG A 94 39.38 -21.42 4.12
N LYS A 95 39.04 -21.94 2.93
CA LYS A 95 38.26 -23.18 2.79
C LYS A 95 38.90 -24.41 3.46
N GLU A 96 40.23 -24.48 3.44
CA GLU A 96 41.02 -25.55 4.09
C GLU A 96 40.74 -25.63 5.60
N SER A 97 40.56 -24.48 6.26
CA SER A 97 40.37 -24.36 7.71
C SER A 97 38.98 -24.80 8.19
N VAL A 98 38.03 -25.05 7.29
CA VAL A 98 36.66 -25.45 7.64
C VAL A 98 36.62 -26.83 8.31
N GLY A 99 37.39 -27.78 7.78
CA GLY A 99 37.46 -29.14 8.31
C GLY A 99 38.25 -29.25 9.63
N GLU A 100 39.12 -28.28 9.91
CA GLU A 100 39.91 -28.19 11.15
C GLU A 100 39.14 -27.51 12.28
N CYS A 101 38.22 -26.60 11.93
CA CYS A 101 37.59 -25.71 12.89
C CYS A 101 36.22 -26.21 13.40
N LEU A 102 35.51 -27.10 12.70
CA LEU A 102 34.17 -27.53 13.12
C LEU A 102 33.67 -28.89 12.64
N ASP A 103 32.99 -29.59 13.56
CA ASP A 103 31.88 -30.49 13.24
C ASP A 103 30.60 -29.65 13.06
N LEU A 104 30.55 -28.95 11.92
CA LEU A 104 29.47 -28.03 11.53
C LEU A 104 28.08 -28.67 11.73
N ASN A 105 27.98 -29.98 11.54
CA ASN A 105 26.73 -30.72 11.67
C ASN A 105 26.08 -30.64 13.06
N LYS A 106 26.85 -30.50 14.15
CA LYS A 106 26.32 -30.37 15.52
C LYS A 106 25.79 -28.97 15.82
N ALA A 107 26.42 -27.93 15.29
CA ALA A 107 25.95 -26.54 15.42
C ALA A 107 24.65 -26.29 14.63
N PHE A 108 24.27 -27.22 13.75
CA PHE A 108 23.14 -27.09 12.82
C PHE A 108 21.98 -28.06 13.10
N ASP A 109 22.04 -28.82 14.19
CA ASP A 109 20.99 -29.72 14.64
C ASP A 109 19.74 -28.89 15.08
N PRO A 110 18.58 -29.06 14.43
CA PRO A 110 17.36 -28.35 14.79
C PRO A 110 16.85 -28.64 16.22
N VAL A 111 17.36 -29.69 16.88
CA VAL A 111 17.03 -30.10 18.25
C VAL A 111 17.95 -29.44 19.29
N CYS A 112 19.13 -28.94 18.88
CA CYS A 112 20.08 -28.34 19.82
C CYS A 112 19.61 -26.94 20.26
N GLN A 113 19.30 -26.80 21.55
CA GLN A 113 18.90 -25.52 22.14
C GLN A 113 20.09 -24.59 22.40
N ASP A 114 21.29 -25.16 22.58
CA ASP A 114 22.51 -24.41 22.84
C ASP A 114 23.14 -23.97 21.52
N ARG A 115 23.23 -22.65 21.33
CA ARG A 115 23.65 -22.00 20.08
C ARG A 115 25.11 -21.56 20.09
N VAL A 116 25.82 -21.77 21.20
CA VAL A 116 27.21 -21.36 21.34
C VAL A 116 28.12 -22.41 20.71
N ILE A 117 28.74 -22.08 19.58
CA ILE A 117 29.66 -22.98 18.86
C ILE A 117 30.99 -23.13 19.59
N LEU A 118 31.50 -22.02 20.13
CA LEU A 118 32.79 -21.88 20.77
C LEU A 118 32.56 -21.36 22.20
N GLY A 119 33.04 -22.11 23.18
CA GLY A 119 32.93 -21.70 24.58
C GLY A 119 33.81 -20.48 24.88
N ARG A 120 33.59 -19.83 26.02
CA ARG A 120 34.38 -18.66 26.43
C ARG A 120 35.90 -18.90 26.45
N GLY A 121 36.32 -20.14 26.77
CA GLY A 121 37.73 -20.53 26.81
C GLY A 121 38.38 -20.66 25.44
N ASP A 122 37.60 -20.80 24.36
CA ASP A 122 38.09 -20.92 22.99
C ASP A 122 38.34 -19.54 22.34
N ILE A 123 37.84 -18.47 22.97
CA ILE A 123 37.90 -17.10 22.45
C ILE A 123 38.97 -16.31 23.21
N PRO A 124 40.04 -15.84 22.53
CA PRO A 124 41.09 -15.04 23.16
C PRO A 124 40.58 -13.72 23.73
N ASP A 125 41.10 -13.32 24.88
CA ASP A 125 40.74 -12.06 25.54
C ASP A 125 41.05 -10.84 24.66
N GLU A 126 42.16 -10.87 23.91
CA GLU A 126 42.51 -9.79 22.98
C GLU A 126 41.45 -9.59 21.88
N PHE A 127 40.82 -10.68 21.42
CA PHE A 127 39.73 -10.59 20.45
C PHE A 127 38.49 -9.96 21.08
N LEU A 128 38.14 -10.38 22.30
CA LEU A 128 36.99 -9.83 23.04
C LEU A 128 37.17 -8.36 23.36
N ASP A 129 38.37 -7.94 23.76
CA ASP A 129 38.69 -6.54 24.02
C ASP A 129 38.47 -5.69 22.75
N LYS A 130 38.98 -6.15 21.60
CA LYS A 130 38.78 -5.44 20.32
C LYS A 130 37.31 -5.40 19.91
N LEU A 131 36.59 -6.52 20.06
CA LEU A 131 35.16 -6.60 19.76
C LEU A 131 34.37 -5.63 20.66
N TYR A 132 34.67 -5.60 21.96
CA TYR A 132 34.05 -4.71 22.92
C TYR A 132 34.26 -3.24 22.55
N GLN A 133 35.47 -2.83 22.18
CA GLN A 133 35.72 -1.45 21.71
C GLN A 133 34.89 -1.10 20.47
N GLY A 134 34.76 -2.03 19.52
CA GLY A 134 33.92 -1.83 18.34
C GLY A 134 32.44 -1.70 18.70
N VAL A 135 31.93 -2.58 19.57
CA VAL A 135 30.56 -2.53 20.08
C VAL A 135 30.27 -1.21 20.79
N LEU A 136 31.18 -0.74 21.64
CA LEU A 136 31.05 0.53 22.35
C LEU A 136 30.94 1.70 21.35
N LEU A 137 31.80 1.73 20.34
CA LEU A 137 31.78 2.77 19.30
C LEU A 137 30.41 2.83 18.57
N PHE A 138 29.89 1.68 18.12
CA PHE A 138 28.59 1.66 17.44
C PHE A 138 27.43 2.04 18.37
N THR A 139 27.54 1.69 19.65
CA THR A 139 26.56 2.07 20.68
C THR A 139 26.55 3.58 20.88
N GLU A 140 27.71 4.23 20.96
CA GLU A 140 27.82 5.70 21.07
C GLU A 140 27.22 6.41 19.84
N TYR A 141 27.48 5.90 18.63
CA TYR A 141 26.86 6.42 17.41
C TYR A 141 25.34 6.31 17.44
N GLN A 142 24.82 5.18 17.90
CA GLN A 142 23.38 4.96 18.00
C GLN A 142 22.74 5.90 19.04
N ILE A 143 23.33 6.03 20.24
CA ILE A 143 22.86 6.93 21.29
C ILE A 143 22.80 8.37 20.76
N SER A 144 23.89 8.85 20.16
CA SER A 144 23.97 10.20 19.62
C SER A 144 22.89 10.47 18.55
N ALA A 145 22.67 9.51 17.64
CA ALA A 145 21.63 9.62 16.62
C ALA A 145 20.22 9.65 17.22
N ILE A 146 19.94 8.82 18.23
CA ILE A 146 18.64 8.78 18.92
C ILE A 146 18.38 10.07 19.69
N GLU A 147 19.35 10.56 20.46
CA GLU A 147 19.25 11.81 21.22
C GLU A 147 19.02 13.02 20.30
N ARG A 148 19.74 13.06 19.17
CA ARG A 148 19.52 14.05 18.12
C ARG A 148 18.09 13.97 17.58
N ASN A 149 17.61 12.79 17.22
CA ASN A 149 16.25 12.62 16.70
C ASN A 149 15.17 13.05 17.71
N ILE A 150 15.34 12.73 19.00
CA ILE A 150 14.44 13.18 20.07
C ILE A 150 14.45 14.70 20.17
N THR A 151 15.62 15.32 20.07
CA THR A 151 15.76 16.78 20.11
C THR A 151 15.05 17.45 18.94
N LEU A 152 15.29 16.96 17.71
CA LEU A 152 14.65 17.47 16.49
C LEU A 152 13.12 17.29 16.53
N PHE A 153 12.64 16.17 17.08
CA PHE A 153 11.21 15.91 17.26
C PHE A 153 10.57 16.92 18.22
N LYS A 154 11.19 17.16 19.38
CA LYS A 154 10.70 18.13 20.38
C LYS A 154 10.70 19.57 19.86
N GLN A 155 11.60 19.90 18.95
CA GLN A 155 11.68 21.22 18.31
C GLN A 155 10.62 21.40 17.21
N ASP A 156 9.88 20.35 16.84
CA ASP A 156 8.87 20.34 15.79
C ASP A 156 9.35 20.99 14.49
N ILE A 157 10.56 20.64 14.05
CA ILE A 157 11.22 21.27 12.90
C ILE A 157 10.37 21.21 11.63
N LYS A 158 9.50 20.20 11.52
CA LYS A 158 8.58 20.02 10.40
C LYS A 158 7.54 21.14 10.28
N SER A 159 7.24 21.87 11.35
CA SER A 159 6.33 23.02 11.29
C SER A 159 7.00 24.31 10.81
N ASN A 160 8.34 24.36 10.75
CA ASN A 160 9.09 25.51 10.23
C ASN A 160 9.47 25.31 8.75
N PRO A 161 8.85 26.03 7.80
CA PRO A 161 9.15 25.88 6.37
C PRO A 161 10.61 26.14 6.00
N LEU A 162 11.30 27.04 6.73
CA LEU A 162 12.70 27.37 6.45
C LEU A 162 13.62 26.20 6.79
N ASP A 163 13.39 25.53 7.92
CA ASP A 163 14.19 24.38 8.31
C ASP A 163 13.89 23.17 7.44
N CYS A 164 12.63 22.95 7.04
CA CYS A 164 12.28 21.96 6.03
C CYS A 164 13.05 22.19 4.73
N ALA A 165 13.06 23.42 4.20
CA ALA A 165 13.79 23.74 2.97
C ALA A 165 15.31 23.52 3.10
N ARG A 166 15.89 23.79 4.27
CA ARG A 166 17.31 23.52 4.54
C ARG A 166 17.62 22.03 4.56
N LEU A 167 16.75 21.22 5.18
CA LEU A 167 16.89 19.77 5.22
C LEU A 167 16.72 19.15 3.82
N ASP A 168 15.75 19.61 3.04
CA ASP A 168 15.54 19.15 1.66
C ASP A 168 16.76 19.44 0.78
N LYS A 169 17.35 20.63 0.94
CA LYS A 169 18.60 20.98 0.24
C LYS A 169 19.75 20.07 0.66
N LEU A 170 19.96 19.88 1.96
CA LEU A 170 21.02 19.00 2.46
C LEU A 170 20.85 17.56 1.97
N GLN A 171 19.62 17.05 1.96
CA GLN A 171 19.31 15.72 1.44
C GLN A 171 19.64 15.62 -0.05
N THR A 172 19.33 16.65 -0.83
CA THR A 172 19.66 16.72 -2.26
C THR A 172 21.18 16.71 -2.47
N ASP A 173 21.92 17.54 -1.73
CA ASP A 173 23.39 17.61 -1.82
C ASP A 173 24.04 16.25 -1.46
N ILE A 174 23.56 15.57 -0.42
CA ILE A 174 24.03 14.23 -0.02
C ILE A 174 23.69 13.18 -1.09
N GLN A 175 22.49 13.27 -1.68
CA GLN A 175 22.08 12.36 -2.75
C GLN A 175 22.99 12.48 -3.97
N GLU A 176 23.32 13.70 -4.40
CA GLU A 176 24.25 13.94 -5.52
C GLU A 176 25.64 13.37 -5.23
N LEU A 177 26.15 13.61 -4.02
CA LEU A 177 27.43 13.06 -3.58
C LEU A 177 27.42 11.52 -3.60
N TYR A 178 26.35 10.90 -3.12
CA TYR A 178 26.20 9.45 -3.12
C TYR A 178 26.16 8.87 -4.55
N LEU A 179 25.36 9.47 -5.44
CA LEU A 179 25.27 9.06 -6.85
C LEU A 179 26.64 9.14 -7.54
N HIS A 180 27.37 10.23 -7.30
CA HIS A 180 28.72 10.42 -7.83
C HIS A 180 29.70 9.37 -7.30
N ASN A 181 29.77 9.19 -5.98
CA ASN A 181 30.74 8.29 -5.33
C ASN A 181 30.47 6.82 -5.66
N CYS A 182 29.21 6.43 -5.75
CA CYS A 182 28.81 5.07 -6.12
C CYS A 182 28.71 4.86 -7.64
N ARG A 183 28.95 5.91 -8.45
CA ARG A 183 28.86 5.89 -9.93
C ARG A 183 27.52 5.36 -10.44
N LEU A 184 26.44 5.71 -9.74
CA LEU A 184 25.09 5.29 -10.08
C LEU A 184 24.58 6.09 -11.28
N LYS A 185 23.86 5.43 -12.18
CA LYS A 185 23.27 6.05 -13.38
C LYS A 185 21.75 5.96 -13.32
N PRO A 186 21.02 6.97 -13.82
CA PRO A 186 19.58 6.86 -14.01
C PRO A 186 19.26 5.67 -14.90
N ILE A 187 18.16 4.98 -14.60
CA ILE A 187 17.60 3.97 -15.48
C ILE A 187 17.06 4.69 -16.73
N PRO A 188 17.41 4.27 -17.96
CA PRO A 188 16.86 4.85 -19.18
C PRO A 188 15.33 4.78 -19.21
N ASP A 189 14.67 5.80 -19.78
CA ASP A 189 13.20 5.85 -19.81
C ASP A 189 12.57 4.64 -20.53
N CYS A 190 13.26 4.05 -21.51
CA CYS A 190 12.82 2.84 -22.20
C CYS A 190 12.85 1.57 -21.33
N ASP A 191 13.64 1.57 -20.27
CA ASP A 191 13.78 0.45 -19.34
C ASP A 191 12.89 0.63 -18.10
N LEU A 192 12.20 1.77 -17.99
CA LEU A 192 11.25 2.02 -16.91
C LEU A 192 9.96 1.22 -17.15
N ILE A 193 9.63 0.37 -16.19
CA ILE A 193 8.35 -0.37 -16.18
C ILE A 193 7.16 0.59 -16.01
N MET A 194 7.36 1.77 -15.39
CA MET A 194 6.36 2.83 -15.25
C MET A 194 6.90 4.18 -15.72
N SER A 195 6.11 4.91 -16.50
CA SER A 195 6.48 6.23 -17.02
C SER A 195 6.73 7.24 -15.89
N ASN A 196 7.84 7.96 -15.98
CA ASN A 196 8.34 8.85 -14.92
C ASN A 196 7.65 10.23 -14.89
N THR A 197 6.31 10.29 -14.83
CA THR A 197 5.60 11.55 -14.53
C THR A 197 5.72 11.85 -13.02
N LYS A 198 6.96 12.18 -12.60
CA LYS A 198 7.45 12.27 -11.21
C LYS A 198 6.53 12.98 -10.21
N ASN A 199 5.76 13.98 -10.63
CA ASN A 199 4.94 14.76 -9.70
C ASN A 199 3.58 14.12 -9.42
N THR A 200 2.98 13.46 -10.42
CA THR A 200 1.62 12.94 -10.28
C THR A 200 1.62 11.59 -9.56
N LEU A 201 2.48 10.66 -9.99
CA LEU A 201 2.57 9.33 -9.35
C LEU A 201 3.09 9.38 -7.92
N LYS A 202 3.99 10.32 -7.60
CA LYS A 202 4.46 10.51 -6.22
C LYS A 202 3.30 10.92 -5.31
N GLN A 203 2.40 11.80 -5.75
CA GLN A 203 1.19 12.12 -4.99
C GLN A 203 0.28 10.90 -4.83
N ILE A 204 -0.01 10.18 -5.92
CA ILE A 204 -0.90 8.99 -5.94
C ILE A 204 -0.40 7.88 -5.00
N LEU A 205 0.88 7.52 -5.07
CA LEU A 205 1.50 6.48 -4.22
C LEU A 205 1.70 6.92 -2.76
N THR A 206 1.53 8.21 -2.44
CA THR A 206 1.66 8.76 -1.07
C THR A 206 0.34 9.12 -0.42
N PHE A 207 -0.82 8.98 -1.10
CA PHE A 207 -2.13 9.17 -0.47
C PHE A 207 -2.35 8.18 0.68
N ASP A 208 -1.84 6.95 0.53
CA ASP A 208 -1.69 6.04 1.65
C ASP A 208 -0.37 6.37 2.36
N GLY A 209 -0.42 7.39 3.21
CA GLY A 209 0.70 7.74 4.09
C GLY A 209 1.17 6.49 4.83
N ARG A 210 2.47 6.41 5.11
CA ARG A 210 3.02 5.28 5.88
C ARG A 210 2.20 5.13 7.16
N ILE A 211 1.56 3.98 7.35
CA ILE A 211 0.71 3.73 8.52
C ILE A 211 1.61 3.79 9.76
N GLU A 212 1.60 4.92 10.47
CA GLU A 212 2.22 5.04 11.77
C GLU A 212 1.34 4.30 12.76
N ASN A 213 1.56 2.99 12.90
CA ASN A 213 0.87 2.12 13.86
C ASN A 213 1.25 2.44 15.33
N GLY A 214 1.67 3.67 15.61
CA GLY A 214 2.20 4.06 16.91
C GLY A 214 3.53 3.40 17.27
N ALA A 215 4.06 3.75 18.44
CA ALA A 215 5.23 3.11 19.04
C ALA A 215 4.96 1.64 19.40
N TYR A 216 6.01 0.85 19.67
CA TYR A 216 5.85 -0.57 20.05
C TYR A 216 4.86 -0.79 21.21
N LYS A 217 4.93 0.05 22.25
CA LYS A 217 4.01 -0.02 23.40
C LYS A 217 2.56 0.30 23.02
N GLU A 218 2.36 1.22 22.09
CA GLU A 218 1.01 1.57 21.58
C GLU A 218 0.44 0.40 20.77
N ARG A 219 1.27 -0.29 19.97
CA ARG A 219 0.87 -1.52 19.29
C ARG A 219 0.52 -2.65 20.26
N LEU A 220 1.33 -2.84 21.30
CA LEU A 220 1.05 -3.85 22.34
C LEU A 220 -0.23 -3.52 23.11
N ALA A 221 -0.52 -2.25 23.35
CA ALA A 221 -1.78 -1.83 23.96
C ALA A 221 -2.98 -2.20 23.07
N LYS A 222 -2.85 -2.05 21.76
CA LYS A 222 -3.89 -2.43 20.78
C LYS A 222 -4.16 -3.94 20.72
N GLU A 223 -3.19 -4.79 21.06
CA GLU A 223 -3.41 -6.25 21.13
C GLU A 223 -4.42 -6.66 22.21
N ASN A 224 -4.66 -5.81 23.21
CA ASN A 224 -5.65 -6.08 24.26
C ASN A 224 -7.07 -5.59 23.93
N LEU A 225 -7.26 -4.92 22.79
CA LEU A 225 -8.57 -4.42 22.38
C LEU A 225 -9.41 -5.56 21.78
N THR A 226 -10.73 -5.49 21.93
CA THR A 226 -11.62 -6.30 21.08
C THR A 226 -11.51 -5.82 19.63
N LEU A 227 -11.87 -6.68 18.67
CA LEU A 227 -11.86 -6.32 17.25
C LEU A 227 -12.61 -5.00 17.00
N ASP A 228 -13.78 -4.84 17.60
CA ASP A 228 -14.64 -3.66 17.45
C ASP A 228 -13.99 -2.40 18.01
N GLN A 229 -13.39 -2.49 19.19
CA GLN A 229 -12.64 -1.39 19.80
C GLN A 229 -11.45 -0.98 18.94
N TYR A 230 -10.67 -1.96 18.47
CA TYR A 230 -9.54 -1.74 17.57
C TYR A 230 -9.99 -1.04 16.29
N ILE A 231 -11.08 -1.49 15.64
CA ILE A 231 -11.55 -0.87 14.41
C ILE A 231 -12.07 0.55 14.65
N VAL A 232 -12.85 0.79 15.71
CA VAL A 232 -13.35 2.14 16.04
C VAL A 232 -12.17 3.11 16.28
N GLU A 233 -11.16 2.69 17.03
CA GLU A 233 -9.95 3.48 17.24
C GLU A 233 -9.21 3.76 15.92
N GLU A 234 -8.99 2.73 15.10
CA GLU A 234 -8.33 2.88 13.80
C GLU A 234 -9.09 3.82 12.84
N LEU A 235 -10.43 3.71 12.79
CA LEU A 235 -11.28 4.58 11.97
C LEU A 235 -11.29 6.04 12.47
N SER A 236 -11.09 6.26 13.78
CA SER A 236 -10.98 7.61 14.35
C SER A 236 -9.73 8.35 13.86
N HIS A 237 -8.67 7.60 13.56
CA HIS A 237 -7.42 8.14 12.99
C HIS A 237 -7.47 8.31 11.48
N ILE A 238 -8.46 7.73 10.80
CA ILE A 238 -8.66 7.92 9.37
C ILE A 238 -9.50 9.17 9.19
N ASP A 239 -8.82 10.31 9.15
CA ASP A 239 -9.42 11.53 8.64
C ASP A 239 -9.49 11.43 7.11
N VAL A 240 -10.62 10.95 6.60
CA VAL A 240 -10.96 11.10 5.19
C VAL A 240 -11.33 12.58 5.02
N ARG A 241 -10.31 13.44 4.97
CA ARG A 241 -10.43 14.90 4.93
C ARG A 241 -11.55 15.33 3.99
N CYS A 242 -12.71 15.58 4.57
CA CYS A 242 -13.84 16.31 3.98
C CYS A 242 -14.06 17.61 4.77
N GLU A 243 -13.03 18.06 5.50
CA GLU A 243 -13.09 19.24 6.38
C GLU A 243 -13.31 20.55 5.61
N ASP A 244 -13.07 20.54 4.29
CA ASP A 244 -13.32 21.67 3.40
C ASP A 244 -14.08 21.24 2.13
N LYS A 245 -15.32 21.72 1.98
CA LYS A 245 -16.03 22.02 0.71
C LYS A 245 -16.85 20.89 0.04
N PRO A 246 -17.96 21.29 -0.62
CA PRO A 246 -19.37 20.91 -0.39
C PRO A 246 -19.70 19.43 -0.59
N GLU A 247 -20.88 19.02 -0.13
CA GLU A 247 -21.56 17.73 -0.44
C GLU A 247 -21.62 17.38 -1.94
N MET A 248 -21.19 18.31 -2.79
CA MET A 248 -21.34 18.30 -4.23
C MET A 248 -20.13 18.97 -4.89
N ARG A 249 -19.55 18.35 -5.92
CA ARG A 249 -18.43 18.93 -6.67
C ARG A 249 -18.60 18.75 -8.17
N CYS A 250 -18.32 19.79 -8.95
CA CYS A 250 -18.44 19.77 -10.42
C CYS A 250 -17.08 19.59 -11.06
N ILE A 251 -17.03 18.78 -12.13
CA ILE A 251 -15.94 18.76 -13.09
C ILE A 251 -16.53 19.05 -14.47
N ASP A 252 -16.09 20.13 -15.11
CA ASP A 252 -16.60 20.62 -16.39
C ASP A 252 -15.57 20.54 -17.53
N ASP A 253 -14.36 20.03 -17.29
CA ASP A 253 -13.26 19.95 -18.25
C ASP A 253 -12.88 18.52 -18.66
N LEU A 254 -13.54 17.49 -18.11
CA LEU A 254 -13.33 16.08 -18.50
C LEU A 254 -13.48 15.85 -20.00
N HIS A 255 -14.34 16.62 -20.67
CA HIS A 255 -14.57 16.54 -22.11
C HIS A 255 -13.35 16.93 -22.96
N ARG A 256 -12.35 17.60 -22.36
CA ARG A 256 -11.13 18.06 -23.04
C ARG A 256 -10.05 17.00 -23.13
N ILE A 257 -10.16 15.92 -22.36
CA ILE A 257 -9.13 14.89 -22.28
C ILE A 257 -9.23 13.95 -23.50
N ASN A 258 -8.12 13.77 -24.22
CA ASN A 258 -8.08 12.90 -25.40
C ASN A 258 -7.80 11.44 -25.01
N PHE A 259 -8.86 10.72 -24.62
CA PHE A 259 -8.76 9.30 -24.28
C PHE A 259 -8.60 8.37 -25.49
N LYS A 260 -9.02 8.79 -26.69
CA LYS A 260 -9.21 7.89 -27.85
C LYS A 260 -7.94 7.14 -28.25
N GLU A 261 -6.79 7.83 -28.23
CA GLU A 261 -5.48 7.26 -28.57
C GLU A 261 -4.92 6.32 -27.50
N HIS A 262 -5.52 6.32 -26.30
CA HIS A 262 -5.06 5.58 -25.13
C HIS A 262 -6.00 4.41 -24.77
N ILE A 263 -7.07 4.17 -25.54
CA ILE A 263 -7.98 3.06 -25.30
C ILE A 263 -7.26 1.76 -25.68
N HIS A 264 -6.90 0.99 -24.67
CA HIS A 264 -6.24 -0.30 -24.82
C HIS A 264 -6.84 -1.30 -23.83
N LEU A 265 -7.45 -2.34 -24.37
CA LEU A 265 -8.04 -3.42 -23.57
C LEU A 265 -6.93 -4.31 -23.03
N VAL A 266 -6.76 -4.29 -21.71
CA VAL A 266 -5.82 -5.18 -21.02
C VAL A 266 -6.60 -6.35 -20.43
N LYS A 267 -6.25 -7.56 -20.87
CA LYS A 267 -6.83 -8.82 -20.38
C LYS A 267 -5.93 -9.42 -19.31
N GLY A 268 -6.52 -10.11 -18.36
CA GLY A 268 -5.78 -10.85 -17.33
C GLY A 268 -6.70 -11.75 -16.53
N LYS A 269 -6.18 -12.35 -15.46
CA LYS A 269 -6.92 -13.29 -14.61
C LYS A 269 -8.20 -12.67 -14.07
N THR A 270 -9.30 -13.42 -14.11
CA THR A 270 -10.59 -12.98 -13.60
C THR A 270 -10.52 -12.49 -12.15
N LEU A 271 -11.06 -11.30 -11.91
CA LEU A 271 -11.15 -10.71 -10.58
C LEU A 271 -12.36 -11.27 -9.81
N HIS A 272 -12.10 -12.21 -8.90
CA HIS A 272 -13.15 -12.80 -8.05
C HIS A 272 -13.44 -11.96 -6.80
N SER A 273 -12.40 -11.46 -6.14
CA SER A 273 -12.53 -10.64 -4.93
C SER A 273 -11.62 -9.42 -5.01
N LEU A 274 -12.11 -8.30 -4.48
CA LEU A 274 -11.35 -7.07 -4.40
C LEU A 274 -10.65 -6.97 -3.03
N GLN A 275 -9.32 -7.09 -3.04
CA GLN A 275 -8.49 -7.06 -1.83
C GLN A 275 -7.82 -5.69 -1.58
N SER A 276 -7.68 -4.89 -2.64
CA SER A 276 -7.14 -3.54 -2.56
C SER A 276 -7.61 -2.72 -3.76
N SER A 277 -7.50 -1.40 -3.64
CA SER A 277 -7.79 -0.46 -4.71
C SER A 277 -6.87 0.73 -4.60
N ILE A 278 -6.27 1.15 -5.71
CA ILE A 278 -5.53 2.43 -5.77
C ILE A 278 -6.48 3.62 -5.57
N PHE A 279 -7.79 3.43 -5.75
CA PHE A 279 -8.81 4.45 -5.59
C PHE A 279 -9.38 4.50 -4.17
N CYS A 280 -8.74 3.89 -3.18
CA CYS A 280 -9.19 3.90 -1.80
C CYS A 280 -7.99 3.67 -0.85
N LEU A 281 -8.13 4.05 0.43
CA LEU A 281 -7.09 3.84 1.43
C LEU A 281 -6.94 2.34 1.75
N ALA A 282 -5.73 1.78 1.66
CA ALA A 282 -5.53 0.34 1.93
C ALA A 282 -5.81 -0.02 3.39
N ARG A 283 -5.66 0.93 4.33
CA ARG A 283 -6.04 0.76 5.74
C ARG A 283 -7.52 0.37 5.90
N LEU A 284 -8.42 0.90 5.08
CA LEU A 284 -9.84 0.54 5.13
C LEU A 284 -10.07 -0.90 4.64
N PHE A 285 -9.39 -1.32 3.57
CA PHE A 285 -9.43 -2.73 3.11
C PHE A 285 -8.87 -3.69 4.16
N LYS A 286 -7.80 -3.30 4.86
CA LYS A 286 -7.25 -4.09 5.97
C LYS A 286 -8.30 -4.28 7.07
N LEU A 287 -8.95 -3.21 7.53
CA LEU A 287 -9.98 -3.31 8.56
C LEU A 287 -11.15 -4.18 8.12
N LEU A 288 -11.61 -4.02 6.87
CA LEU A 288 -12.66 -4.87 6.31
C LEU A 288 -12.25 -6.35 6.27
N TYR A 289 -10.99 -6.64 5.93
CA TYR A 289 -10.47 -8.00 5.93
C TYR A 289 -10.41 -8.61 7.35
N GLU A 290 -9.97 -7.85 8.35
CA GLU A 290 -9.96 -8.30 9.75
C GLU A 290 -11.38 -8.66 10.22
N ILE A 291 -12.38 -7.82 9.90
CA ILE A 291 -13.80 -8.13 10.18
C ILE A 291 -14.21 -9.45 9.53
N ARG A 292 -13.96 -9.60 8.23
CA ARG A 292 -14.37 -10.80 7.46
C ARG A 292 -13.65 -12.07 7.91
N ARG A 293 -12.42 -11.95 8.43
CA ARG A 293 -11.68 -13.10 8.96
C ARG A 293 -12.34 -13.65 10.23
N GLU A 294 -12.84 -12.77 11.08
CA GLU A 294 -13.45 -13.16 12.36
C GLU A 294 -14.96 -13.41 12.27
N ARG A 295 -15.66 -12.75 11.33
CA ARG A 295 -17.11 -12.85 11.14
C ARG A 295 -17.42 -13.50 9.80
N THR A 296 -17.87 -14.76 9.83
CA THR A 296 -18.21 -15.53 8.62
C THR A 296 -19.58 -15.21 8.03
N ASP A 297 -20.50 -14.66 8.84
CA ASP A 297 -21.85 -14.26 8.44
C ASP A 297 -22.04 -12.74 8.56
N THR A 298 -21.46 -11.98 7.63
CA THR A 298 -21.82 -10.55 7.51
C THR A 298 -23.06 -10.43 6.64
N ASN A 299 -24.24 -10.75 7.18
CA ASN A 299 -25.49 -10.37 6.55
C ASN A 299 -25.58 -8.83 6.59
N GLU A 300 -25.41 -8.20 5.43
CA GLU A 300 -25.61 -6.76 5.27
C GLU A 300 -27.07 -6.44 5.63
N ILE A 301 -27.28 -5.66 6.70
CA ILE A 301 -28.60 -5.15 7.03
C ILE A 301 -28.93 -4.05 6.02
N VAL A 302 -29.58 -4.42 4.92
CA VAL A 302 -30.13 -3.46 3.96
C VAL A 302 -31.38 -2.84 4.60
N THR A 303 -31.21 -1.70 5.27
CA THR A 303 -32.31 -0.98 5.95
C THR A 303 -33.09 -0.08 4.99
N GLU A 304 -32.48 0.40 3.91
CA GLU A 304 -33.10 1.35 2.96
C GLU A 304 -33.48 0.65 1.63
N THR A 305 -34.72 0.85 1.18
CA THR A 305 -35.19 0.38 -0.13
C THR A 305 -34.64 1.25 -1.27
N GLU A 306 -34.62 0.69 -2.49
CA GLU A 306 -34.21 1.41 -3.71
C GLU A 306 -35.02 2.71 -3.92
N GLU A 307 -36.33 2.65 -3.70
CA GLU A 307 -37.21 3.82 -3.87
C GLU A 307 -36.89 4.92 -2.85
N GLN A 308 -36.65 4.55 -1.59
CA GLN A 308 -36.25 5.51 -0.55
C GLN A 308 -34.93 6.20 -0.91
N ARG A 309 -33.93 5.45 -1.41
CA ARG A 309 -32.66 6.03 -1.88
C ARG A 309 -32.88 7.02 -3.02
N LYS A 310 -33.66 6.65 -4.04
CA LYS A 310 -33.96 7.53 -5.17
C LYS A 310 -34.62 8.83 -4.71
N GLN A 311 -35.62 8.75 -3.83
CA GLN A 311 -36.29 9.93 -3.28
C GLN A 311 -35.35 10.81 -2.44
N ARG A 312 -34.45 10.19 -1.66
CA ARG A 312 -33.43 10.91 -0.87
C ARG A 312 -32.50 11.70 -1.77
N PHE A 313 -31.96 11.09 -2.84
CA PHE A 313 -31.12 11.82 -3.79
C PHE A 313 -31.88 12.91 -4.54
N LEU A 314 -33.12 12.65 -4.98
CA LEU A 314 -33.96 13.64 -5.64
C LEU A 314 -34.22 14.87 -4.78
N SER A 315 -34.64 14.66 -3.52
CA SER A 315 -34.88 15.75 -2.58
C SER A 315 -33.62 16.58 -2.34
N ARG A 316 -32.44 15.94 -2.31
CA ARG A 316 -31.18 16.67 -2.20
C ARG A 316 -30.83 17.47 -3.46
N LEU A 317 -30.99 16.89 -4.65
CA LEU A 317 -30.77 17.61 -5.92
C LEU A 317 -31.62 18.89 -5.99
N ILE A 318 -32.89 18.80 -5.57
CA ILE A 318 -33.80 19.94 -5.47
C ILE A 318 -33.25 20.99 -4.49
N SER A 319 -32.90 20.56 -3.27
CA SER A 319 -32.41 21.48 -2.23
C SER A 319 -31.12 22.22 -2.61
N LEU A 320 -30.29 21.62 -3.47
CA LEU A 320 -29.01 22.17 -3.90
C LEU A 320 -29.12 23.05 -5.15
N ASN A 321 -30.32 23.25 -5.71
CA ASN A 321 -30.55 23.98 -6.96
C ASN A 321 -29.65 23.51 -8.11
N LEU A 322 -29.34 22.22 -8.14
CA LEU A 322 -28.59 21.62 -9.25
C LEU A 322 -29.43 21.71 -10.54
N PRO A 323 -28.81 21.74 -11.73
CA PRO A 323 -29.57 21.71 -12.97
C PRO A 323 -30.23 20.34 -13.11
N HIS A 324 -31.49 20.26 -12.68
CA HIS A 324 -32.37 19.12 -12.81
C HIS A 324 -33.69 19.63 -13.40
N ASN A 325 -34.11 19.04 -14.52
CA ASN A 325 -35.53 18.95 -14.84
C ASN A 325 -35.95 17.55 -14.38
N SER A 326 -36.96 17.47 -13.50
CA SER A 326 -37.49 16.21 -12.98
C SER A 326 -38.04 15.28 -14.07
N THR A 327 -38.32 15.81 -15.25
CA THR A 327 -38.74 15.08 -16.45
C THR A 327 -37.58 14.56 -17.30
N ASP A 328 -36.37 15.10 -17.13
CA ASP A 328 -35.24 14.91 -18.06
C ASP A 328 -34.03 14.20 -17.39
N THR A 329 -34.15 13.79 -16.12
CA THR A 329 -33.09 13.09 -15.38
C THR A 329 -33.49 11.65 -15.11
N LEU A 330 -32.77 10.71 -15.70
CA LEU A 330 -32.95 9.28 -15.43
C LEU A 330 -32.12 8.88 -14.20
N ILE A 331 -32.71 8.11 -13.28
CA ILE A 331 -32.04 7.67 -12.06
C ILE A 331 -31.78 6.17 -12.11
N LEU A 332 -30.51 5.79 -11.97
CA LEU A 332 -30.07 4.41 -11.87
C LEU A 332 -29.48 4.17 -10.48
N ASP A 333 -30.10 3.27 -9.71
CA ASP A 333 -29.55 2.79 -8.45
C ASP A 333 -28.74 1.51 -8.71
N LEU A 334 -27.44 1.58 -8.44
CA LEU A 334 -26.48 0.52 -8.70
C LEU A 334 -26.05 -0.21 -7.42
N SER A 335 -26.73 0.03 -6.29
CA SER A 335 -26.38 -0.56 -4.99
C SER A 335 -26.34 -2.09 -5.03
N SER A 336 -27.27 -2.72 -5.75
CA SER A 336 -27.32 -4.19 -5.95
C SER A 336 -26.15 -4.74 -6.78
N HIS A 337 -25.50 -3.90 -7.58
CA HIS A 337 -24.33 -4.23 -8.38
C HIS A 337 -23.01 -3.82 -7.67
N CYS A 338 -23.13 -3.21 -6.48
CA CYS A 338 -22.05 -2.57 -5.72
C CYS A 338 -21.69 -3.36 -4.44
N HIS A 339 -21.94 -4.66 -4.40
CA HIS A 339 -21.53 -5.44 -3.25
C HIS A 339 -20.00 -5.62 -3.26
N LEU A 340 -19.32 -4.91 -2.36
CA LEU A 340 -17.93 -5.15 -1.94
C LEU A 340 -17.67 -6.61 -1.53
N THR A 341 -18.76 -7.33 -1.26
CA THR A 341 -18.91 -8.73 -0.84
C THR A 341 -19.32 -9.66 -1.98
N HIS A 342 -19.59 -9.16 -3.21
CA HIS A 342 -20.10 -10.00 -4.29
C HIS A 342 -19.05 -11.05 -4.69
N PRO A 343 -19.41 -12.35 -4.77
CA PRO A 343 -18.46 -13.41 -5.13
C PRO A 343 -17.98 -13.32 -6.60
N ASN A 344 -18.60 -12.46 -7.40
CA ASN A 344 -18.28 -12.27 -8.81
C ASN A 344 -18.25 -10.78 -9.18
N VAL A 345 -17.20 -10.06 -8.77
CA VAL A 345 -16.98 -8.64 -9.11
C VAL A 345 -17.08 -8.40 -10.63
N TYR A 346 -16.52 -9.31 -11.43
CA TYR A 346 -16.48 -9.18 -12.89
C TYR A 346 -17.87 -9.28 -13.56
N LEU A 347 -18.81 -10.08 -13.03
CA LEU A 347 -20.17 -10.17 -13.58
C LEU A 347 -20.91 -8.86 -13.35
N SER A 348 -20.83 -8.33 -12.13
CA SER A 348 -21.43 -7.04 -11.77
C SER A 348 -20.89 -5.89 -12.63
N GLN A 349 -19.60 -5.93 -13.02
CA GLN A 349 -19.00 -4.96 -13.95
C GLN A 349 -19.59 -5.04 -15.36
N LEU A 350 -19.81 -6.26 -15.86
CA LEU A 350 -20.39 -6.48 -17.19
C LEU A 350 -21.88 -6.06 -17.22
N GLU A 351 -22.64 -6.43 -16.20
CA GLU A 351 -24.05 -6.03 -16.02
C GLU A 351 -24.18 -4.51 -15.94
N LEU A 352 -23.33 -3.86 -15.15
CA LEU A 352 -23.24 -2.40 -15.07
C LEU A 352 -23.00 -1.77 -16.44
N LEU A 353 -22.03 -2.28 -17.20
CA LEU A 353 -21.70 -1.74 -18.52
C LEU A 353 -22.87 -1.91 -19.50
N GLN A 354 -23.54 -3.06 -19.50
CA GLN A 354 -24.69 -3.33 -20.35
C GLN A 354 -25.88 -2.43 -20.01
N LEU A 355 -26.17 -2.24 -18.72
CA LEU A 355 -27.23 -1.34 -18.25
C LEU A 355 -26.97 0.10 -18.70
N LEU A 356 -25.72 0.57 -18.60
CA LEU A 356 -25.33 1.92 -19.04
C LEU A 356 -25.45 2.08 -20.56
N ILE A 357 -25.07 1.08 -21.35
CA ILE A 357 -25.23 1.09 -22.81
C ILE A 357 -26.71 1.15 -23.21
N GLN A 358 -27.56 0.29 -22.62
CA GLN A 358 -28.99 0.28 -22.89
C GLN A 358 -29.65 1.61 -22.51
N THR A 359 -29.22 2.18 -21.39
CA THR A 359 -29.67 3.49 -20.93
C THR A 359 -29.30 4.59 -21.94
N LEU A 360 -28.04 4.64 -22.37
CA LEU A 360 -27.58 5.65 -23.33
C LEU A 360 -28.28 5.53 -24.69
N ALA A 361 -28.60 4.31 -25.13
CA ALA A 361 -29.31 4.08 -26.39
C ALA A 361 -30.73 4.68 -26.39
N THR A 362 -31.39 4.71 -25.23
CA THR A 362 -32.76 5.22 -25.06
C THR A 362 -32.82 6.67 -24.60
N LEU A 363 -31.73 7.19 -24.02
CA LEU A 363 -31.70 8.55 -23.47
C LEU A 363 -31.81 9.62 -24.56
N PRO A 364 -32.75 10.60 -24.44
CA PRO A 364 -32.83 11.72 -25.37
C PRO A 364 -31.65 12.69 -25.21
N SER A 365 -31.40 13.53 -26.23
CA SER A 365 -30.39 14.58 -26.13
C SER A 365 -30.71 15.56 -25.01
N GLN A 366 -29.69 16.17 -24.40
CA GLN A 366 -29.79 17.11 -23.27
C GLN A 366 -30.35 16.54 -21.95
N HIS A 367 -30.75 15.27 -21.93
CA HIS A 367 -31.15 14.60 -20.69
C HIS A 367 -29.92 14.26 -19.82
N SER A 368 -30.17 14.05 -18.53
CA SER A 368 -29.13 13.76 -17.53
C SER A 368 -29.31 12.35 -16.96
N ILE A 369 -28.24 11.77 -16.43
CA ILE A 369 -28.28 10.49 -15.70
C ILE A 369 -27.75 10.72 -14.29
N LEU A 370 -28.49 10.27 -13.27
CA LEU A 370 -28.01 10.15 -11.91
C LEU A 370 -27.67 8.69 -11.60
N LEU A 371 -26.40 8.42 -11.33
CA LEU A 371 -25.88 7.11 -10.94
C LEU A 371 -25.71 7.07 -9.42
N ILE A 372 -26.54 6.31 -8.72
CA ILE A 372 -26.45 6.13 -7.27
C ILE A 372 -25.59 4.89 -6.98
N ASN A 373 -24.60 5.03 -6.10
CA ASN A 373 -23.75 3.94 -5.59
C ASN A 373 -23.01 3.13 -6.68
N ILE A 374 -22.47 3.81 -7.70
CA ILE A 374 -21.61 3.15 -8.71
C ILE A 374 -20.29 2.65 -8.08
N PRO A 375 -19.84 1.41 -8.31
CA PRO A 375 -18.63 0.85 -7.69
C PRO A 375 -17.34 1.39 -8.35
N LEU A 376 -16.70 2.41 -7.79
CA LEU A 376 -15.52 3.08 -8.39
C LEU A 376 -14.17 2.56 -7.86
N LEU A 377 -14.09 1.29 -7.51
CA LEU A 377 -12.91 0.72 -6.88
C LEU A 377 -11.96 0.00 -7.84
N THR A 378 -12.38 -0.24 -9.09
CA THR A 378 -11.55 -0.96 -10.06
C THR A 378 -11.13 -0.03 -11.19
N GLN A 379 -9.96 -0.31 -11.77
CA GLN A 379 -9.50 0.44 -12.94
C GLN A 379 -10.53 0.38 -14.08
N PHE A 380 -11.18 -0.77 -14.27
CA PHE A 380 -12.24 -0.96 -15.24
C PHE A 380 -13.43 -0.01 -14.99
N THR A 381 -14.02 -0.02 -13.78
CA THR A 381 -15.20 0.81 -13.49
C THR A 381 -14.92 2.30 -13.50
N VAL A 382 -13.74 2.73 -13.04
CA VAL A 382 -13.30 4.13 -13.15
C VAL A 382 -13.06 4.50 -14.62
N SER A 383 -12.47 3.60 -15.43
CA SER A 383 -12.33 3.83 -16.88
C SER A 383 -13.70 3.97 -17.55
N THR A 384 -14.67 3.12 -17.22
CA THR A 384 -16.03 3.19 -17.74
C THR A 384 -16.67 4.54 -17.39
N LEU A 385 -16.55 4.99 -16.15
CA LEU A 385 -17.01 6.33 -15.74
C LEU A 385 -16.36 7.43 -16.58
N VAL A 386 -15.03 7.36 -16.78
CA VAL A 386 -14.29 8.34 -17.59
C VAL A 386 -14.71 8.32 -19.05
N LEU A 387 -14.95 7.16 -19.65
CA LEU A 387 -15.43 7.03 -21.02
C LEU A 387 -16.84 7.61 -21.19
N LEU A 388 -17.70 7.42 -20.19
CA LEU A 388 -19.04 8.00 -20.16
C LEU A 388 -18.99 9.53 -20.02
N THR A 389 -18.17 10.01 -19.09
CA THR A 389 -18.12 11.42 -18.68
C THR A 389 -17.26 12.29 -19.62
N GLY A 390 -16.26 11.69 -20.27
CA GLY A 390 -15.22 12.39 -21.00
C GLY A 390 -15.59 12.83 -22.41
N ARG A 391 -16.78 12.50 -22.95
CA ARG A 391 -17.25 12.97 -24.28
C ARG A 391 -18.77 13.01 -24.50
N LEU A 392 -19.57 12.38 -23.63
CA LEU A 392 -21.02 12.28 -23.84
C LEU A 392 -21.81 13.37 -23.11
N PHE A 393 -21.32 13.83 -21.96
CA PHE A 393 -22.01 14.80 -21.10
C PHE A 393 -21.22 16.10 -20.98
N GLU A 394 -21.92 17.20 -20.73
CA GLU A 394 -21.31 18.52 -20.58
C GLU A 394 -20.54 18.65 -19.26
N LYS A 395 -21.18 18.19 -18.16
CA LYS A 395 -20.66 18.34 -16.79
C LYS A 395 -20.90 17.08 -15.99
N VAL A 396 -20.05 16.88 -15.00
CA VAL A 396 -20.16 15.78 -14.04
C VAL A 396 -20.21 16.34 -12.64
N TRP A 397 -21.23 15.96 -11.88
CA TRP A 397 -21.31 16.29 -10.47
C TRP A 397 -21.12 15.05 -9.62
N PHE A 398 -20.23 15.13 -8.65
CA PHE A 398 -20.01 14.13 -7.62
C PHE A 398 -20.77 14.58 -6.38
N LEU A 399 -21.69 13.75 -5.91
CA LEU A 399 -22.48 13.99 -4.71
C LEU A 399 -22.11 12.96 -3.65
N LEU A 400 -21.82 13.42 -2.45
CA LEU A 400 -21.61 12.58 -1.29
C LEU A 400 -22.61 12.98 -0.22
N LEU A 401 -23.60 12.12 0.01
CA LEU A 401 -24.64 12.36 1.02
C LEU A 401 -24.19 11.77 2.35
N HIS A 402 -23.99 12.65 3.32
CA HIS A 402 -23.79 12.26 4.71
C HIS A 402 -25.12 12.40 5.45
N ASP A 403 -25.66 11.29 5.95
CA ASP A 403 -26.79 11.36 6.87
C ASP A 403 -26.25 11.58 8.29
N SER A 404 -26.42 12.79 8.82
CA SER A 404 -26.03 13.11 10.20
C SER A 404 -26.86 12.37 11.25
N SER A 405 -28.00 11.79 10.87
CA SER A 405 -28.89 11.06 11.78
C SER A 405 -28.65 9.55 11.79
N SER A 406 -27.93 9.01 10.81
CA SER A 406 -27.56 7.59 10.75
C SER A 406 -26.20 7.39 10.06
N PRO A 407 -25.12 7.08 10.81
CA PRO A 407 -23.78 6.87 10.24
C PRO A 407 -23.68 5.68 9.28
N SER A 408 -24.70 4.81 9.22
CA SER A 408 -24.70 3.60 8.40
C SER A 408 -25.02 3.82 6.90
N HIS A 409 -25.36 5.04 6.46
CA HIS A 409 -25.95 5.26 5.13
C HIS A 409 -25.27 6.32 4.27
N SER A 410 -23.93 6.37 4.23
CA SER A 410 -23.29 7.15 3.18
C SER A 410 -23.52 6.50 1.84
N SER A 411 -24.23 7.23 0.99
CA SER A 411 -24.42 6.89 -0.41
C SER A 411 -23.84 8.01 -1.25
N HIS A 412 -23.30 7.66 -2.40
CA HIS A 412 -22.80 8.64 -3.36
C HIS A 412 -23.64 8.64 -4.62
N GLY A 413 -23.66 9.79 -5.28
CA GLY A 413 -24.32 10.00 -6.55
C GLY A 413 -23.34 10.60 -7.55
N ILE A 414 -23.41 10.17 -8.80
CA ILE A 414 -22.76 10.86 -9.91
C ILE A 414 -23.83 11.33 -10.88
N LEU A 415 -23.99 12.64 -10.99
CA LEU A 415 -24.89 13.26 -11.95
C LEU A 415 -24.11 13.60 -13.23
N LEU A 416 -24.42 12.87 -14.29
CA LEU A 416 -23.98 13.13 -15.65
C LEU A 416 -24.97 14.13 -16.27
N HIS A 417 -24.57 15.39 -16.37
CA HIS A 417 -25.44 16.47 -16.78
C HIS A 417 -25.39 16.72 -18.29
N SER A 418 -26.57 16.75 -18.92
CA SER A 418 -26.80 17.19 -20.30
C SER A 418 -26.04 16.38 -21.36
N LEU A 419 -26.70 15.35 -21.90
CA LEU A 419 -26.17 14.51 -22.98
C LEU A 419 -25.95 15.33 -24.26
N GLN A 420 -24.68 15.52 -24.61
CA GLN A 420 -24.21 16.23 -25.80
C GLN A 420 -24.10 15.33 -27.02
N ARG A 421 -23.68 14.07 -26.81
CA ARG A 421 -23.47 13.09 -27.87
C ARG A 421 -24.03 11.76 -27.42
N LYS A 422 -24.76 11.07 -28.30
CA LYS A 422 -25.30 9.73 -28.00
C LYS A 422 -24.27 8.62 -28.22
N ASP A 423 -23.27 8.88 -29.07
CA ASP A 423 -22.36 7.84 -29.52
C ASP A 423 -20.90 8.19 -29.22
N THR A 424 -20.24 7.24 -28.56
CA THR A 424 -18.79 7.14 -28.48
C THR A 424 -18.31 6.22 -29.61
N GLU A 425 -18.69 6.43 -30.87
CA GLU A 425 -18.30 5.55 -32.00
C GLU A 425 -18.42 4.03 -31.72
N GLY A 426 -19.40 3.59 -30.92
CA GLY A 426 -19.52 2.19 -30.49
C GLY A 426 -18.44 1.68 -29.52
N ILE A 427 -17.59 2.54 -28.94
CA ILE A 427 -16.49 2.16 -28.01
C ILE A 427 -17.02 1.36 -26.83
N LEU A 428 -18.07 1.84 -26.14
CA LEU A 428 -18.63 1.12 -24.99
C LEU A 428 -19.17 -0.26 -25.38
N GLN A 429 -19.80 -0.34 -26.56
CA GLN A 429 -20.29 -1.61 -27.11
C GLN A 429 -19.12 -2.55 -27.44
N HIS A 430 -18.07 -2.05 -28.07
CA HIS A 430 -16.85 -2.81 -28.36
C HIS A 430 -16.19 -3.33 -27.07
N VAL A 431 -16.09 -2.50 -26.03
CA VAL A 431 -15.59 -2.90 -24.71
C VAL A 431 -16.47 -4.01 -24.12
N ALA A 432 -17.80 -3.87 -24.18
CA ALA A 432 -18.73 -4.89 -23.66
C ALA A 432 -18.63 -6.22 -24.41
N ASP A 433 -18.45 -6.18 -25.73
CA ASP A 433 -18.32 -7.37 -26.56
C ASP A 433 -16.99 -8.08 -26.31
N GLU A 434 -15.88 -7.34 -26.27
CA GLU A 434 -14.56 -7.89 -25.90
C GLU A 434 -14.54 -8.47 -24.49
N TYR A 435 -15.23 -7.83 -23.54
CA TYR A 435 -15.37 -8.35 -22.18
C TYR A 435 -16.09 -9.70 -22.18
N ARG A 436 -17.19 -9.82 -22.94
CA ARG A 436 -17.96 -11.07 -23.08
C ARG A 436 -17.14 -12.16 -23.77
N THR A 437 -16.51 -11.85 -24.91
CA THR A 437 -15.68 -12.80 -25.65
C THR A 437 -14.49 -13.30 -24.83
N SER A 438 -13.86 -12.43 -24.03
CA SER A 438 -12.77 -12.83 -23.12
C SER A 438 -13.22 -13.90 -22.12
N LEU A 439 -14.42 -13.76 -21.55
CA LEU A 439 -14.94 -14.73 -20.58
C LEU A 439 -15.30 -16.06 -21.23
N GLU A 440 -16.01 -16.02 -22.36
CA GLU A 440 -16.45 -17.23 -23.07
C GLU A 440 -15.26 -18.03 -23.59
N SER A 441 -14.27 -17.37 -24.21
CA SER A 441 -13.09 -18.04 -24.78
C SER A 441 -12.14 -18.62 -23.74
N SER A 442 -12.05 -18.00 -22.55
CA SER A 442 -11.12 -18.42 -21.49
C SER A 442 -11.72 -19.39 -20.48
N GLN A 443 -12.97 -19.84 -20.66
CA GLN A 443 -13.72 -20.58 -19.63
C GLN A 443 -13.76 -19.83 -18.29
N ASN A 444 -14.05 -18.52 -18.34
CA ASN A 444 -14.08 -17.60 -17.19
C ASN A 444 -12.74 -17.41 -16.45
N LYS A 445 -11.60 -17.73 -17.09
CA LYS A 445 -10.27 -17.55 -16.48
C LYS A 445 -9.66 -16.18 -16.74
N GLU A 446 -10.10 -15.49 -17.79
CA GLU A 446 -9.62 -14.17 -18.17
C GLU A 446 -10.76 -13.18 -18.42
N CYS A 447 -10.58 -11.96 -17.94
CA CYS A 447 -11.48 -10.84 -18.19
C CYS A 447 -10.70 -9.58 -18.58
N VAL A 448 -11.40 -8.57 -19.08
CA VAL A 448 -10.82 -7.24 -19.29
C VAL A 448 -10.64 -6.58 -17.93
N LEU A 449 -9.41 -6.27 -17.56
CA LEU A 449 -9.06 -5.63 -16.30
C LEU A 449 -9.06 -4.11 -16.40
N SER A 450 -8.78 -3.60 -17.60
CA SER A 450 -8.64 -2.17 -17.85
C SER A 450 -8.93 -1.81 -19.31
N VAL A 451 -9.41 -0.58 -19.49
CA VAL A 451 -9.63 0.06 -20.79
C VAL A 451 -8.72 1.27 -20.98
N LEU A 452 -8.40 1.99 -19.89
CA LEU A 452 -7.52 3.16 -19.90
C LEU A 452 -6.33 2.96 -18.94
N PRO A 453 -5.13 3.46 -19.28
CA PRO A 453 -3.97 3.40 -18.39
C PRO A 453 -4.27 4.00 -17.01
N VAL A 454 -3.82 3.33 -15.94
CA VAL A 454 -4.08 3.80 -14.56
C VAL A 454 -3.46 5.19 -14.32
N THR A 455 -2.32 5.46 -14.94
CA THR A 455 -1.66 6.77 -14.93
C THR A 455 -2.62 7.86 -15.38
N MET A 456 -3.35 7.63 -16.47
CA MET A 456 -4.32 8.59 -17.01
C MET A 456 -5.50 8.84 -16.07
N LEU A 457 -5.99 7.80 -15.41
CA LEU A 457 -7.10 7.91 -14.45
C LEU A 457 -6.69 8.68 -13.18
N CYS A 458 -5.42 8.57 -12.81
CA CYS A 458 -4.88 9.22 -11.62
C CYS A 458 -4.25 10.60 -11.91
N GLU A 459 -3.95 10.91 -13.17
CA GLU A 459 -3.33 12.18 -13.58
C GLU A 459 -4.25 13.39 -13.47
N HIS A 460 -5.56 13.19 -13.61
CA HIS A 460 -6.53 14.25 -13.46
C HIS A 460 -6.81 14.51 -11.96
N PRO A 461 -6.31 15.61 -11.37
CA PRO A 461 -6.22 15.75 -9.92
C PRO A 461 -7.59 15.82 -9.23
N LEU A 462 -8.61 16.42 -9.88
CA LEU A 462 -9.96 16.53 -9.30
C LEU A 462 -10.71 15.20 -9.35
N LEU A 463 -10.68 14.54 -10.51
CA LEU A 463 -11.31 13.23 -10.73
C LEU A 463 -10.78 12.19 -9.74
N TYR A 464 -9.46 12.01 -9.70
CA TYR A 464 -8.85 11.02 -8.82
C TYR A 464 -9.16 11.32 -7.36
N LYS A 465 -9.00 12.58 -6.94
CA LYS A 465 -9.32 13.02 -5.57
C LYS A 465 -10.78 12.71 -5.20
N TYR A 466 -11.74 13.00 -6.05
CA TYR A 466 -13.16 12.81 -5.74
C TYR A 466 -13.56 11.34 -5.72
N VAL A 467 -13.05 10.55 -6.67
CA VAL A 467 -13.23 9.09 -6.65
C VAL A 467 -12.63 8.48 -5.39
N PHE A 468 -11.42 8.91 -5.03
CA PHE A 468 -10.72 8.43 -3.84
C PHE A 468 -11.48 8.75 -2.55
N GLU A 469 -11.94 10.00 -2.38
CA GLU A 469 -12.69 10.43 -1.21
C GLU A 469 -14.05 9.73 -1.09
N ILE A 470 -14.80 9.60 -2.19
CA ILE A 470 -16.08 8.85 -2.20
C ILE A 470 -15.85 7.42 -1.73
N ASN A 471 -14.89 6.72 -2.33
CA ASN A 471 -14.61 5.33 -1.99
C ASN A 471 -14.20 5.19 -0.52
N CYS A 472 -13.37 6.09 0.00
CA CYS A 472 -12.95 6.07 1.40
C CYS A 472 -14.12 6.32 2.35
N CYS A 473 -14.99 7.31 2.06
CA CYS A 473 -16.17 7.60 2.87
C CYS A 473 -17.15 6.42 2.87
N VAL A 474 -17.49 5.88 1.70
CA VAL A 474 -18.42 4.75 1.56
C VAL A 474 -17.88 3.52 2.30
N LEU A 475 -16.61 3.19 2.10
CA LEU A 475 -16.00 2.03 2.75
C LEU A 475 -15.87 2.20 4.27
N LYS A 476 -15.49 3.40 4.73
CA LYS A 476 -15.42 3.74 6.17
C LYS A 476 -16.77 3.54 6.86
N ASN A 477 -17.85 4.04 6.27
CA ASN A 477 -19.19 3.91 6.85
C ASN A 477 -19.75 2.49 6.74
N HIS A 478 -19.42 1.76 5.66
CA HIS A 478 -19.73 0.34 5.58
C HIS A 478 -19.08 -0.45 6.73
N ILE A 479 -17.80 -0.21 7.01
CA ILE A 479 -17.09 -0.81 8.15
C ILE A 479 -17.76 -0.44 9.48
N LEU A 480 -18.14 0.83 9.69
CA LEU A 480 -18.88 1.24 10.89
C LEU A 480 -20.22 0.51 11.04
N SER A 481 -20.95 0.33 9.94
CA SER A 481 -22.24 -0.37 9.97
C SER A 481 -22.10 -1.84 10.37
N LEU A 482 -21.01 -2.50 9.96
CA LEU A 482 -20.73 -3.89 10.35
C LEU A 482 -20.45 -4.03 11.85
N ILE A 483 -19.88 -3.00 12.49
CA ILE A 483 -19.60 -3.02 13.94
C ILE A 483 -20.86 -2.74 14.75
N GLN A 484 -21.70 -1.81 14.30
CA GLN A 484 -22.91 -1.38 15.03
C GLN A 484 -24.05 -2.40 15.04
N SER A 485 -24.06 -3.38 14.13
CA SER A 485 -25.14 -4.38 14.02
C SER A 485 -25.22 -5.39 15.18
N GLU A 486 -24.31 -5.35 16.16
CA GLU A 486 -24.25 -6.32 17.28
C GLU A 486 -24.33 -5.71 18.69
N SER A 487 -24.42 -4.39 18.88
CA SER A 487 -24.72 -3.86 20.22
C SER A 487 -26.14 -4.30 20.61
N PRO A 488 -26.33 -5.12 21.67
CA PRO A 488 -27.66 -5.49 22.10
C PRO A 488 -28.42 -4.21 22.47
N PRO A 489 -29.72 -4.09 22.18
CA PRO A 489 -30.49 -2.94 22.61
C PRO A 489 -30.35 -2.83 24.13
N GLU A 490 -29.84 -1.69 24.59
CA GLU A 490 -29.81 -1.35 26.02
C GLU A 490 -31.24 -1.47 26.55
N THR A 491 -31.48 -2.50 27.36
CA THR A 491 -32.77 -2.79 28.01
C THR A 491 -33.02 -1.88 29.19
#